data_AF-A0A0M3A8I8-F1
#
_entry.id   AF-A0A0M3A8I8-F1
#
_cell.length_a   1.000
_cell.length_b   1.000
_cell.length_c   1.000
_cell.angle_alpha   90.00
_cell.angle_beta   90.00
_cell.angle_gamma   90.00
#
_symmetry.space_group_name_H-M   'P 1'
#
loop_
_entity.id
_entity.type
_entity.pdbx_description
1 polymer ?
#
loop_
_entity_poly.entity_id
_entity_poly.type
_entity_poly.pdbx_seq_one_letter_code
_entity_poly.pdbx_strand_id
1 'polypeptide(L)'
;MKFFKRIPFICLALIWSFTCFYAGSFSTYVHQNLCYSETLSILGENSVKISNSGEPIIFIKWAKFINDLPIAGYESNCAEILEYVKQGVKNEF
;
A
#
# COMPACT_ATOMS: atom_id res chain seq x y z
N MET A 1 14.25 36.47 34.47
CA MET A 1 14.16 36.66 33.01
C MET A 1 14.80 35.54 32.15
N LYS A 2 15.07 34.32 32.67
CA LYS A 2 15.62 33.22 31.84
C LYS A 2 14.55 32.43 31.06
N PHE A 3 13.31 32.38 31.56
CA PHE A 3 12.19 31.66 30.92
C PHE A 3 11.74 32.31 29.61
N PHE A 4 11.56 33.63 29.57
CA PHE A 4 11.12 34.35 28.36
C PHE A 4 12.09 34.21 27.17
N LYS A 5 13.39 34.04 27.40
CA LYS A 5 14.38 33.81 26.34
C LYS A 5 14.34 32.40 25.73
N ARG A 6 13.71 31.43 26.42
CA ARG A 6 13.59 30.04 25.95
C ARG A 6 12.30 29.77 25.19
N ILE A 7 11.28 30.62 25.34
CA ILE A 7 9.99 30.54 24.61
C ILE A 7 10.18 30.39 23.09
N PRO A 8 10.98 31.23 22.38
CA PRO A 8 11.14 31.07 20.94
C PRO A 8 11.78 29.73 20.56
N PHE A 9 12.69 29.22 21.39
CA PHE A 9 13.35 27.92 21.17
C PHE A 9 12.37 26.76 21.37
N ILE A 10 11.48 26.87 22.36
CA ILE A 10 10.42 25.88 22.63
C ILE A 10 9.40 25.89 21.49
N CYS A 11 8.98 27.07 21.01
CA CYS A 11 8.09 27.17 19.86
C CYS A 11 8.70 26.57 18.59
N LEU A 12 10.00 26.81 18.34
CA LEU A 12 10.70 26.21 17.21
C LEU A 12 10.75 24.69 17.31
N ALA A 13 11.06 24.16 18.50
CA ALA A 13 11.11 22.73 18.74
C ALA A 13 9.74 22.06 18.54
N LEU A 14 8.65 22.70 18.98
CA LEU A 14 7.28 22.22 18.78
C LEU A 14 6.92 22.20 17.30
N ILE A 15 7.18 23.28 16.57
CA ILE A 15 6.94 23.34 15.12
C ILE A 15 7.73 22.23 14.40
N TRP A 16 9.01 22.05 14.75
CA TRP A 16 9.86 21.03 14.16
C TRP A 16 9.31 19.62 14.43
N SER A 17 8.94 19.31 15.67
CA SER A 17 8.35 18.02 16.04
C SER A 17 7.05 17.75 15.28
N PHE A 18 6.21 18.77 15.11
CA PHE A 18 4.96 18.69 14.37
C PHE A 18 5.21 18.43 12.88
N THR A 19 6.18 19.14 12.27
CA THR A 19 6.57 18.92 10.87
C THR A 19 7.14 17.53 10.65
N CYS A 20 7.99 17.00 11.55
CA CYS A 20 8.52 15.65 11.43
C CYS A 20 7.43 14.59 11.55
N PHE A 21 6.48 14.77 12.49
CA PHE A 21 5.35 13.86 12.63
C PHE A 21 4.47 13.82 11.37
N TYR A 22 4.11 14.99 10.82
CA TYR A 22 3.33 15.08 9.59
C TYR A 22 4.06 14.56 8.35
N ALA A 23 5.36 14.83 8.24
CA ALA A 23 6.16 14.31 7.13
C ALA A 23 6.22 12.77 7.18
N GLY A 24 6.38 12.18 8.37
CA GLY A 24 6.38 10.73 8.56
C GLY A 24 5.02 10.08 8.25
N SER A 25 3.93 10.65 8.74
CA SER A 25 2.58 10.14 8.47
C SER A 25 2.19 10.29 7.00
N PHE A 26 2.52 11.43 6.39
CA PHE A 26 2.32 11.66 4.95
C PHE A 26 3.13 10.68 4.11
N SER A 27 4.41 10.48 4.42
CA SER A 27 5.27 9.53 3.69
C SER A 27 4.72 8.11 3.76
N THR A 28 4.29 7.67 4.95
CA THR A 28 3.68 6.34 5.15
C THR A 28 2.39 6.21 4.33
N TYR A 29 1.51 7.20 4.38
CA TYR A 29 0.25 7.21 3.64
C TYR A 29 0.47 7.17 2.12
N VAL A 30 1.38 7.99 1.59
CA VAL A 30 1.73 7.99 0.17
C VAL A 30 2.29 6.63 -0.25
N HIS A 31 3.19 6.04 0.54
CA HIS A 31 3.77 4.74 0.23
C HIS A 31 2.72 3.63 0.22
N GLN A 32 1.82 3.59 1.20
CA GLN A 32 0.72 2.63 1.22
C GLN A 32 -0.22 2.80 0.02
N ASN A 33 -0.59 4.03 -0.32
CA ASN A 33 -1.46 4.30 -1.47
C ASN A 33 -0.81 3.89 -2.80
N LEU A 34 0.48 4.21 -2.99
CA LEU A 34 1.21 3.79 -4.18
C LEU A 34 1.28 2.26 -4.28
N CYS A 35 1.55 1.59 -3.17
CA CYS A 35 1.59 0.13 -3.13
C CYS A 35 0.23 -0.50 -3.48
N TYR A 36 -0.87 -0.01 -2.91
CA TYR A 36 -2.21 -0.53 -3.23
C TYR A 36 -2.61 -0.20 -4.67
N SER A 37 -2.24 0.98 -5.17
CA SER A 37 -2.44 1.36 -6.57
C SER A 37 -1.71 0.40 -7.52
N GLU A 38 -0.44 0.06 -7.23
CA GLU A 38 0.33 -0.91 -8.00
C GLU A 38 -0.33 -2.30 -7.96
N THR A 39 -0.74 -2.75 -6.78
CA THR A 39 -1.43 -4.04 -6.59
C THR A 39 -2.69 -4.10 -7.44
N LEU A 40 -3.53 -3.07 -7.39
CA LEU A 40 -4.77 -2.97 -8.17
C LEU A 40 -4.49 -2.91 -9.68
N SER A 41 -3.42 -2.22 -10.11
CA SER A 41 -3.02 -2.19 -11.52
C SER A 41 -2.68 -3.59 -12.03
N ILE A 42 -1.86 -4.35 -11.28
CA ILE A 42 -1.47 -5.72 -11.66
C ILE A 42 -2.69 -6.63 -11.72
N LEU A 43 -3.56 -6.58 -10.70
CA LEU A 43 -4.79 -7.38 -10.68
C LEU A 43 -5.73 -7.01 -11.83
N GLY A 44 -5.90 -5.72 -12.11
CA GLY A 44 -6.76 -5.23 -13.19
C GLY A 44 -6.26 -5.65 -14.57
N GLU A 45 -4.97 -5.44 -14.85
CA GLU A 45 -4.35 -5.81 -16.12
C GLU A 45 -4.46 -7.33 -16.40
N ASN A 46 -4.20 -8.16 -15.38
CA ASN A 46 -4.31 -9.61 -15.54
C ASN A 46 -5.75 -10.07 -15.65
N SER A 47 -6.69 -9.43 -14.96
CA SER A 47 -8.13 -9.71 -15.12
C SER A 47 -8.57 -9.53 -16.57
N VAL A 48 -8.12 -8.47 -17.24
CA VAL A 48 -8.41 -8.23 -18.67
C VAL A 48 -7.76 -9.28 -19.56
N LYS A 49 -6.49 -9.62 -19.32
CA LYS A 49 -5.79 -10.67 -20.10
C LYS A 49 -6.50 -12.02 -19.98
N ILE A 50 -6.86 -12.40 -18.76
CA ILE A 50 -7.47 -13.70 -18.46
C ILE A 50 -8.91 -13.74 -18.97
N SER A 51 -9.69 -12.66 -18.85
CA SER A 51 -11.04 -12.63 -19.45
C SER A 51 -10.99 -12.76 -20.97
N ASN A 52 -9.98 -12.18 -21.62
CA ASN A 52 -9.80 -12.24 -23.07
C ASN A 52 -9.21 -13.57 -23.56
N SER A 53 -8.67 -14.41 -22.68
CA SER A 53 -8.15 -15.74 -23.05
C SER A 53 -9.25 -16.69 -23.56
N GLY A 54 -10.51 -16.45 -23.14
CA GLY A 54 -11.63 -17.34 -23.46
C GLY A 54 -11.56 -18.69 -22.75
N GLU A 55 -10.63 -18.88 -21.81
CA GLU A 55 -10.45 -20.13 -21.07
C GLU A 55 -11.15 -20.09 -19.70
N PRO A 56 -12.30 -20.77 -19.51
CA PRO A 56 -13.05 -20.68 -18.26
C PRO A 56 -12.28 -21.21 -17.05
N ILE A 57 -11.40 -22.21 -17.26
CA ILE A 57 -10.60 -22.80 -16.19
C ILE A 57 -9.58 -21.79 -15.66
N ILE A 58 -8.92 -21.02 -16.53
CA ILE A 58 -7.97 -19.97 -16.13
C ILE A 58 -8.71 -18.86 -15.39
N PHE A 59 -9.90 -18.46 -15.88
CA PHE A 59 -10.72 -17.47 -15.20
C PHE A 59 -11.13 -17.91 -13.78
N ILE A 60 -11.54 -19.18 -13.61
CA ILE A 60 -11.89 -19.72 -12.29
C ILE A 60 -10.68 -19.73 -11.36
N LYS A 61 -9.50 -20.14 -11.86
CA LYS A 61 -8.25 -20.09 -11.08
C LYS A 61 -7.92 -18.68 -10.65
N TRP A 62 -8.04 -17.71 -11.55
CA TRP A 62 -7.79 -16.30 -11.27
C TRP A 62 -8.75 -15.73 -10.23
N ALA A 63 -10.05 -16.01 -10.37
CA ALA A 63 -11.06 -15.57 -9.41
C ALA A 63 -10.80 -16.16 -8.02
N LYS A 64 -10.36 -17.42 -7.94
CA LYS A 64 -9.97 -18.06 -6.68
C LYS A 64 -8.71 -17.40 -6.10
N PHE A 65 -7.69 -17.17 -6.91
CA PHE A 65 -6.47 -16.47 -6.50
C PHE A 65 -6.75 -15.10 -5.88
N ILE A 66 -7.64 -14.30 -6.50
CA ILE A 66 -8.05 -12.99 -5.95
C ILE A 66 -8.80 -13.14 -4.61
N ASN A 67 -9.67 -14.15 -4.48
CA ASN A 67 -10.40 -14.39 -3.23
C ASN A 67 -9.50 -14.85 -2.08
N ASP A 68 -8.38 -15.51 -2.39
CA ASP A 68 -7.44 -16.04 -1.43
C ASP A 68 -6.32 -15.03 -1.05
N LEU A 69 -6.42 -13.77 -1.50
CA LEU A 69 -5.47 -12.73 -1.14
C LEU A 69 -5.39 -12.55 0.40
N PRO A 70 -4.19 -12.34 0.98
CA PRO A 70 -3.98 -12.22 2.43
C PRO A 70 -4.46 -10.85 2.95
N ILE A 71 -5.78 -10.62 2.91
CA ILE A 71 -6.42 -9.37 3.31
C ILE A 71 -6.90 -9.52 4.77
N ALA A 72 -6.24 -8.83 5.69
CA ALA A 72 -6.60 -8.78 7.11
C ALA A 72 -7.41 -7.52 7.48
N GLY A 73 -8.04 -6.85 6.50
CA GLY A 73 -8.76 -5.60 6.72
C GLY A 73 -7.81 -4.46 7.10
N TYR A 74 -8.02 -3.82 8.26
CA TYR A 74 -7.19 -2.70 8.74
C TYR A 74 -5.72 -3.08 8.99
N GLU A 75 -5.44 -4.35 9.28
CA GLU A 75 -4.08 -4.86 9.53
C GLU A 75 -3.38 -5.36 8.25
N SER A 76 -3.97 -5.14 7.08
CA SER A 76 -3.41 -5.60 5.81
C SER A 76 -2.07 -4.92 5.51
N ASN A 77 -1.02 -5.74 5.35
CA ASN A 77 0.28 -5.28 4.89
C ASN A 77 0.32 -5.26 3.36
N CYS A 78 0.30 -4.06 2.77
CA CYS A 78 0.33 -3.93 1.32
C CYS A 78 1.56 -4.58 0.68
N ALA A 79 2.73 -4.53 1.31
CA ALA A 79 3.94 -5.12 0.72
C ALA A 79 3.82 -6.65 0.58
N GLU A 80 3.20 -7.30 1.56
CA GLU A 80 2.93 -8.74 1.55
C GLU A 80 1.90 -9.10 0.47
N ILE A 81 0.82 -8.32 0.36
CA ILE A 81 -0.19 -8.50 -0.69
C ILE A 81 0.43 -8.30 -2.07
N LEU A 82 1.21 -7.24 -2.27
CA LEU A 82 1.86 -6.95 -3.53
C LEU A 82 2.85 -8.05 -3.92
N GLU A 83 3.61 -8.57 -2.96
CA GLU A 83 4.51 -9.69 -3.19
C GLU A 83 3.75 -10.96 -3.57
N TYR A 84 2.68 -11.30 -2.83
CA TYR A 84 1.80 -12.42 -3.15
C TYR A 84 1.22 -12.30 -4.56
N VAL A 85 0.73 -11.11 -4.94
CA VAL A 85 0.21 -10.82 -6.29
C VAL A 85 1.28 -11.01 -7.35
N LYS A 86 2.48 -10.45 -7.15
CA LYS A 86 3.59 -10.57 -8.10
C LYS A 86 4.04 -12.02 -8.28
N GLN A 87 4.11 -12.79 -7.19
CA GLN A 87 4.51 -14.20 -7.23
C GLN A 87 3.43 -15.07 -7.91
N GLY A 88 2.15 -14.88 -7.57
CA GLY A 88 1.05 -15.62 -8.18
C GLY A 88 0.95 -15.37 -9.69
N VAL A 89 1.00 -14.10 -10.11
CA VAL A 89 1.01 -13.74 -11.54
C VAL A 89 2.21 -14.33 -12.27
N LYS A 90 3.40 -14.39 -11.65
CA LYS A 90 4.60 -14.94 -12.31
C LYS A 90 4.59 -16.46 -12.43
N ASN A 91 4.01 -17.16 -11.45
CA ASN A 91 4.15 -18.61 -11.32
C ASN A 91 2.91 -19.38 -11.80
N GLU A 92 1.73 -18.74 -11.82
CA GLU A 92 0.45 -19.42 -12.06
C GLU A 92 -0.30 -18.97 -13.32
N PHE A 93 0.07 -17.84 -13.93
CA PHE A 93 -0.60 -17.20 -15.07
C PHE A 93 0.39 -16.65 -16.10
#